data_AF-A0A7U6KRI4-F1
#
_entry.id   AF-A0A7U6KRI4-F1
#
_cell.length_a   1.000
_cell.length_b   1.000
_cell.length_c   1.000
_cell.angle_alpha   90.00
_cell.angle_beta   90.00
_cell.angle_gamma   90.00
#
_symmetry.space_group_name_H-M   'P 1'
#
loop_
_entity.id
_entity.type
_entity.pdbx_description
1 polymer ?
#
loop_
_entity_poly.entity_id
_entity_poly.type
_entity_poly.pdbx_seq_one_letter_code
_entity_poly.pdbx_strand_id
1 'polypeptide(L)' 'MDSVPMVVISGQVPSSLIGEDAFQETDMVGVSRPIVKHSFQVRHASEIPMIVKRHFTLHSLADQVLSLLMCQKT' A
#
# COMPACT_ATOMS: atom_id res chain seq x y z
N MET A 1 16.78 11.40 0.16
CA MET A 1 15.41 11.60 0.66
C MET A 1 15.46 11.36 2.15
N ASP A 2 14.96 12.32 2.93
CA ASP A 2 14.94 12.25 4.38
C ASP A 2 14.31 10.94 4.83
N SER A 3 15.06 10.18 5.61
CA SER A 3 14.60 8.98 6.29
C SER A 3 13.54 9.44 7.29
N VAL A 4 12.29 9.50 6.83
CA VAL A 4 11.08 9.73 7.66
C VAL A 4 10.17 8.51 7.48
N PRO A 5 9.67 7.88 8.56
CA PRO A 5 8.86 6.69 8.44
C PRO A 5 7.43 7.13 8.11
N MET A 6 6.98 6.84 6.89
CA MET A 6 5.66 7.25 6.41
C MET A 6 4.87 6.04 5.94
N VAL A 7 3.61 5.97 6.39
CA VAL A 7 2.61 5.03 5.89
C VAL A 7 1.62 5.81 5.06
N VAL A 8 1.47 5.42 3.80
CA VAL A 8 0.49 5.98 2.88
C VAL A 8 -0.57 4.93 2.65
N ILE A 9 -1.83 5.28 2.93
CA ILE A 9 -2.98 4.43 2.64
C ILE A 9 -3.73 5.09 1.49
N SER A 10 -3.98 4.33 0.43
CA SER A 10 -4.85 4.82 -0.64
C SER A 10 -5.91 3.78 -1.01
N GLY A 11 -7.03 4.30 -1.50
CA GLY A 11 -8.09 3.47 -2.06
C GLY A 11 -7.68 2.88 -3.41
N GLN A 12 -8.18 1.69 -3.69
CA GLN A 12 -8.14 1.09 -5.01
C GLN A 12 -9.56 0.71 -5.45
N VAL A 13 -9.78 0.60 -6.76
CA VAL A 13 -11.02 0.04 -7.34
C VAL A 13 -11.29 -1.38 -6.81
N PRO A 14 -12.55 -1.85 -6.80
CA PRO A 14 -12.90 -3.21 -6.40
C PRO A 14 -12.12 -4.26 -7.21
N SER A 15 -11.74 -5.38 -6.58
CA SER A 15 -11.00 -6.49 -7.24
C SER A 15 -11.63 -6.95 -8.55
N SER A 16 -12.96 -6.92 -8.64
CA SER A 16 -13.71 -7.35 -9.82
C SER A 16 -13.53 -6.45 -11.04
N LEU A 17 -13.03 -5.23 -10.85
CA LEU A 17 -12.87 -4.21 -11.88
C LEU A 17 -11.39 -3.92 -12.20
N ILE A 18 -10.45 -4.65 -11.59
CA ILE A 18 -9.02 -4.49 -11.87
C ILE A 18 -8.71 -5.04 -13.27
N GLY A 19 -8.18 -4.19 -14.16
CA GLY A 19 -7.82 -4.58 -15.53
C GLY A 19 -8.96 -4.43 -16.55
N GLU A 20 -10.13 -3.96 -16.13
CA GLU A 20 -11.26 -3.60 -17.01
C GLU A 20 -11.24 -2.11 -17.41
N ASP A 21 -10.10 -1.42 -17.21
CA ASP A 21 -9.92 0.02 -17.44
C ASP A 21 -11.01 0.85 -16.73
N ALA A 22 -11.33 0.41 -15.51
CA ALA A 22 -12.41 0.97 -14.72
C ALA A 22 -12.11 2.43 -14.37
N PHE A 23 -13.16 3.23 -14.19
CA PHE A 23 -13.01 4.65 -13.89
C PHE A 23 -12.14 4.88 -12.64
N GLN A 24 -11.01 5.58 -12.80
CA GLN A 24 -9.98 5.82 -11.78
C GLN A 24 -9.15 4.59 -11.37
N GLU A 25 -9.13 3.53 -12.19
CA GLU A 25 -8.12 2.49 -12.05
C GLU A 25 -6.75 3.08 -12.37
N THR A 26 -5.80 2.88 -11.46
CA THR A 26 -4.40 3.24 -11.69
C THR A 26 -3.54 2.23 -10.95
N ASP A 27 -2.52 1.70 -11.63
CA ASP A 27 -1.54 0.82 -11.02
C ASP A 27 -0.59 1.61 -10.11
N MET A 28 -1.05 1.84 -8.89
CA MET A 28 -0.30 2.60 -7.91
C MET A 28 0.87 1.80 -7.32
N VAL A 29 0.87 0.46 -7.45
CA VAL A 29 2.01 -0.38 -7.08
C VAL A 29 3.14 -0.21 -8.10
N GLY A 30 2.81 -0.22 -9.39
CA GLY A 30 3.75 0.04 -10.48
C GLY A 30 4.38 1.43 -10.41
N VAL A 31 3.56 2.46 -10.18
CA VAL A 31 4.02 3.87 -10.10
C VAL A 31 4.89 4.12 -8.87
N SER A 32 4.57 3.50 -7.74
CA SER A 32 5.27 3.75 -6.47
C SER A 32 6.50 2.86 -6.25
N ARG A 33 6.64 1.75 -6.99
CA ARG A 33 7.79 0.82 -6.92
C ARG A 33 9.19 1.46 -6.87
N PRO A 34 9.52 2.53 -7.61
CA PRO A 34 10.85 3.16 -7.55
C PRO A 34 11.07 4.07 -6.33
N ILE A 35 10.00 4.44 -5.60
CA ILE A 35 10.04 5.38 -4.47
C ILE A 35 9.69 4.75 -3.12
N VAL A 36 9.04 3.58 -3.12
CA VAL A 36 8.69 2.81 -1.90
C VAL A 36 9.60 1.60 -1.75
N LYS A 37 10.03 1.29 -0.52
CA LYS A 37 10.74 0.02 -0.23
C LYS A 37 9.75 -1.14 -0.15
N HIS A 38 8.55 -0.87 0.37
CA HIS A 38 7.55 -1.89 0.64
C HIS A 38 6.18 -1.43 0.17
N SER A 39 5.61 -2.14 -0.79
CA SER A 39 4.22 -1.96 -1.25
C SER A 39 3.39 -3.17 -0.86
N PHE A 40 2.18 -2.92 -0.38
CA PHE A 40 1.22 -3.96 0.01
C PHE A 40 -0.13 -3.70 -0.67
N GLN A 41 -0.65 -4.74 -1.33
CA GLN A 41 -1.98 -4.72 -1.92
C GLN A 41 -2.93 -5.57 -1.08
N VAL A 42 -3.89 -4.90 -0.43
CA VAL A 42 -4.85 -5.54 0.48
C VAL A 42 -6.08 -5.96 -0.31
N ARG A 43 -6.39 -7.26 -0.28
CA ARG A 43 -7.59 -7.81 -0.92
C ARG A 43 -8.81 -7.78 -0.01
N HIS A 44 -8.59 -7.94 1.29
CA HIS A 44 -9.65 -7.95 2.29
C HIS A 44 -9.38 -6.95 3.40
N ALA A 45 -10.38 -6.13 3.75
CA ALA A 45 -10.25 -5.12 4.80
C ALA A 45 -9.83 -5.71 6.17
N SER A 46 -10.11 -7.00 6.40
CA SER A 46 -9.67 -7.75 7.60
C SER A 46 -8.16 -7.89 7.74
N GLU A 47 -7.38 -7.72 6.66
CA GLU A 47 -5.92 -7.84 6.68
C GLU A 47 -5.21 -6.53 7.05
N ILE A 48 -5.90 -5.39 6.97
CA ILE A 48 -5.37 -4.05 7.31
C ILE A 48 -4.71 -4.03 8.69
N PRO A 49 -5.34 -4.53 9.77
CA PRO A 49 -4.76 -4.46 11.12
C PRO A 49 -3.45 -5.25 11.22
N MET A 50 -3.38 -6.40 10.56
CA MET A 50 -2.20 -7.26 10.54
C MET A 50 -1.04 -6.59 9.80
N ILE A 51 -1.33 -5.97 8.66
CA ILE A 51 -0.31 -5.30 7.84
C ILE A 51 0.22 -4.06 8.56
N VAL A 52 -0.65 -3.23 9.13
CA VAL A 52 -0.25 -2.06 9.93
C VAL A 52 0.63 -2.49 11.11
N LYS A 53 0.24 -3.55 11.84
CA LYS A 53 1.04 -4.08 12.95
C LYS A 53 2.42 -4.57 12.50
N ARG A 54 2.49 -5.33 11.40
CA ARG A 54 3.77 -5.74 10.80
C ARG A 54 4.62 -4.53 10.43
N HIS A 55 3.99 -3.49 9.90
CA HIS A 55 4.66 -2.28 9.47
C HIS A 55 5.37 -1.57 10.62
N PHE A 56 4.66 -1.29 11.71
CA PHE A 56 5.25 -0.67 12.90
C PHE A 56 6.31 -1.55 13.57
N THR A 57 6.16 -2.87 13.51
CA THR A 57 7.15 -3.82 14.07
C THR A 57 8.43 -3.85 13.23
N LEU A 58 8.33 -3.83 11.90
CA LEU A 58 9.47 -3.86 10.99
C LEU A 58 10.22 -2.52 10.99
N HIS A 59 9.49 -1.41 11.07
CA HIS A 59 10.06 -0.07 10.94
C HIS A 59 10.79 0.42 12.20
N SER A 60 10.64 -0.28 13.33
CA SER A 60 11.45 0.00 14.52
C SER A 60 12.87 -0.58 14.45
N LEU A 61 13.17 -1.45 13.47
CA LEU A 61 14.42 -2.23 13.42
C LEU A 61 15.40 -1.84 12.31
N ALA A 62 14.96 -1.25 11.20
CA ALA A 62 15.88 -0.76 10.15
C ALA A 62 15.22 0.22 9.18
N ASP A 63 15.88 1.36 8.94
CA ASP A 63 15.82 2.19 7.73
C ASP A 63 14.44 2.45 7.10
N GLN A 64 13.63 3.22 7.81
CA GLN A 64 12.77 4.31 7.31
C GLN A 64 12.56 4.39 5.80
N VAL A 65 11.48 3.81 5.27
CA VAL A 65 10.98 4.14 3.92
C VAL A 65 9.46 4.06 3.83
N LEU A 66 8.94 5.00 3.04
CA LEU A 66 7.58 5.07 2.53
C LEU A 66 7.00 3.68 2.21
N SER A 67 5.90 3.32 2.87
CA SER A 67 5.12 2.16 2.48
C SER A 67 3.72 2.53 2.11
N LEU A 68 3.26 1.85 1.06
CA LEU A 68 2.00 2.12 0.42
C LEU A 68 1.08 0.92 0.65
N LEU A 69 -0.02 1.17 1.35
CA LEU A 69 -1.09 0.22 1.63
C LEU A 69 -2.29 0.55 0.73
N MET A 70 -2.60 -0.36 -0.20
CA MET A 70 -3.77 -0.23 -1.06
C MET A 70 -4.93 -0.99 -0.43
N CYS A 71 -5.99 -0.30 -0.04
CA CYS A 71 -7.23 -0.94 0.39
C CYS A 71 -8.26 -0.83 -0.73
N GLN A 72 -8.79 -1.97 -1.17
CA GLN A 72 -9.87 -1.96 -2.14
C GLN A 72 -11.17 -1.45 -1.51
N LYS A 73 -11.90 -0.64 -2.29
CA LYS A 73 -13.29 -0.32 -1.99
C LYS A 73 -14.11 -1.58 -2.22
N THR A 74 -14.89 -1.98 -1.22
CA THR A 74 -15.86 -3.08 -1.34
C THR A 74 -16.96 -2.70 -2.32
#